data_AF-A0AAX4KY33-F1
#
_entry.id   AF-A0AAX4KY33-F1
#
_cell.length_a   1.000
_cell.length_b   1.000
_cell.length_c   1.000
_cell.angle_alpha   90.00
_cell.angle_beta   90.00
_cell.angle_gamma   90.00
#
_symmetry.space_group_name_H-M   'P 1'
#
loop_
_entity.id
_entity.type
_entity.pdbx_description
1 polymer ?
#
loop_
_entity_poly.entity_id
_entity_poly.type
_entity_poly.pdbx_seq_one_letter_code
_entity_poly.pdbx_strand_id
1 'polypeptide(L)'
;MQVALQQGMEGMIYASRDVFLLDHFPCRMVEIVAWVAGVDHKDTSMTITLDDGDGQHVLPVLLRLASITHTHNSSSSRSKSNTDKAVSARTSFVTRSERESRAYAQRQAPEENWSNTNGYPKIFQRKDIRVGDTVRIIGKVDEWMRKKSDGRGEWVRQVVVDENAGGFISIVDPDTQYTHTSQVDHLHQTSYSRPFTLPDLSSSNKTPPVSPNRDTSVSRVDLNISDELSTTLTSEAPSELSMIDAEPELRDPTKLRSSQLTDRTFRQYMLDHMTQETIKSICRAREIGPEVLRGELEYYFTEYRDVQGDPSISGRSRTLGKSSSGSGVFTDSTKVNTPPSSTSIDHATTPTQKTFISRKKPVKSISTPYSPGLLRPFTPSSILVDERLSTLATLVVDNEIRREERRRRRRIKDGTATRKDLLVDRERNTSTNGVMIDEKERNKKIERLVSWAIRNVSEEGNLVQVTLPSPPLPSSTRHNNNDGSVTQDRWGYLPLPSQLLLPLLIPHLLSERDLRKNSIRRKTDFKSVNGMTVDELTSVMRKWGQEGRWERVGDWNIEDALEYGVGRGILRREGIGYWVVESM
;
A
#
# COMPACT_ATOMS: atom_id res chain seq x y z
N MET A 1 34.43 -12.01 -12.68
CA MET A 1 33.37 -11.44 -13.56
C MET A 1 31.97 -11.96 -13.27
N GLN A 2 31.76 -13.08 -12.56
CA GLN A 2 30.42 -13.58 -12.16
C GLN A 2 29.88 -13.03 -10.82
N VAL A 3 30.70 -12.34 -10.04
CA VAL A 3 30.32 -11.79 -8.72
C VAL A 3 29.76 -10.36 -8.80
N ALA A 4 29.89 -9.68 -9.95
CA ALA A 4 29.48 -8.29 -10.12
C ALA A 4 28.02 -8.09 -10.58
N LEU A 5 27.30 -9.17 -10.90
CA LEU A 5 25.93 -9.11 -11.45
C LEU A 5 24.82 -9.29 -10.40
N GLN A 6 25.15 -9.50 -9.12
CA GLN A 6 24.16 -9.65 -8.04
C GLN A 6 23.85 -8.36 -7.27
N GLN A 7 24.53 -7.25 -7.55
CA GLN A 7 24.41 -6.01 -6.76
C GLN A 7 23.37 -4.99 -7.27
N GLY A 8 22.60 -5.31 -8.31
CA GLY A 8 21.63 -4.38 -8.92
C GLY A 8 20.15 -4.65 -8.61
N MET A 9 19.82 -5.54 -7.66
CA MET A 9 18.45 -6.05 -7.47
C MET A 9 17.78 -5.63 -6.14
N GLU A 10 18.35 -4.71 -5.37
CA GLU A 10 17.83 -4.38 -4.01
C GLU A 10 16.66 -3.37 -3.98
N GLY A 11 16.29 -2.74 -5.09
CA GLY A 11 15.21 -1.72 -5.13
C GLY A 11 13.82 -2.19 -5.61
N MET A 12 13.63 -3.43 -6.06
CA MET A 12 12.30 -3.88 -6.49
C MET A 12 11.48 -4.38 -5.30
N ILE A 13 10.46 -3.57 -4.95
CA ILE A 13 9.24 -3.90 -4.21
C ILE A 13 9.10 -5.39 -3.91
N TYR A 14 9.19 -5.74 -2.62
CA TYR A 14 8.96 -7.02 -1.94
C TYR A 14 7.92 -7.97 -2.55
N ALA A 15 8.13 -8.44 -3.77
CA ALA A 15 7.52 -9.64 -4.28
C ALA A 15 8.28 -10.77 -3.57
N SER A 16 7.74 -11.24 -2.44
CA SER A 16 8.19 -12.48 -1.80
C SER A 16 8.42 -13.49 -2.92
N ARG A 17 9.64 -14.02 -3.06
CA ARG A 17 9.88 -15.09 -4.02
C ARG A 17 8.91 -16.22 -3.66
N ASP A 18 7.94 -16.46 -4.53
CA ASP A 18 6.89 -17.45 -4.29
C ASP A 18 7.39 -18.89 -4.52
N VAL A 19 8.61 -19.03 -5.02
CA VAL A 19 9.26 -20.29 -5.40
C VAL A 19 10.73 -20.24 -5.01
N PHE A 20 11.18 -21.28 -4.33
CA PHE A 20 12.58 -21.55 -3.96
C PHE A 20 13.08 -22.76 -4.73
N LEU A 21 14.39 -22.94 -4.85
CA LEU A 21 14.96 -24.13 -5.46
C LEU A 21 15.51 -25.06 -4.37
N LEU A 22 15.01 -26.29 -4.32
CA LEU A 22 15.66 -27.40 -3.63
C LEU A 22 16.52 -28.13 -4.66
N ASP A 23 17.83 -27.91 -4.62
CA ASP A 23 18.75 -28.25 -5.71
C ASP A 23 18.30 -27.65 -7.05
N HIS A 24 17.65 -28.44 -7.90
CA HIS A 24 17.13 -28.03 -9.20
C HIS A 24 15.59 -27.98 -9.26
N PHE A 25 14.91 -28.28 -8.15
CA PHE A 25 13.45 -28.40 -8.11
C PHE A 25 12.78 -27.14 -7.56
N PRO A 26 11.81 -26.54 -8.28
CA PRO A 26 11.03 -25.43 -7.78
C PRO A 26 10.05 -25.88 -6.69
N CYS A 27 10.23 -25.33 -5.49
CA CYS A 27 9.45 -25.60 -4.29
C CYS A 27 8.73 -24.33 -3.83
N ARG A 28 7.40 -24.42 -3.67
CA ARG A 28 6.57 -23.34 -3.12
C ARG A 28 6.12 -23.63 -1.68
N MET A 29 5.82 -24.90 -1.42
CA MET A 29 5.41 -25.42 -0.11
C MET A 29 6.43 -26.46 0.31
N VAL A 30 6.65 -26.55 1.62
CA VAL A 30 7.51 -27.58 2.23
C VAL A 30 6.72 -28.34 3.27
N GLU A 31 7.06 -29.61 3.42
CA GLU A 31 6.62 -30.48 4.49
C GLU A 31 7.81 -30.80 5.39
N ILE A 32 7.67 -30.58 6.70
CA ILE A 32 8.76 -30.74 7.67
C ILE A 32 8.22 -31.48 8.89
N VAL A 33 9.01 -32.43 9.39
CA VAL A 33 8.79 -33.07 10.70
C VAL A 33 10.02 -32.80 11.56
N ALA A 34 9.82 -32.13 12.69
CA ALA A 34 10.90 -31.64 13.52
C ALA A 34 10.43 -31.44 14.97
N TRP A 35 11.37 -31.34 15.90
CA TRP A 35 11.07 -31.05 17.29
C TRP A 35 11.00 -29.55 17.55
N VAL A 36 10.13 -29.14 18.46
CA VAL A 36 9.91 -27.72 18.80
C VAL A 36 10.95 -27.29 19.83
N ALA A 37 11.92 -26.50 19.39
CA ALA A 37 13.00 -25.95 20.23
C ALA A 37 12.59 -24.64 20.94
N GLY A 38 11.61 -23.92 20.42
CA GLY A 38 11.15 -22.65 20.99
C GLY A 38 9.72 -22.29 20.60
N VAL A 39 9.03 -21.59 21.49
CA VAL A 39 7.65 -21.11 21.26
C VAL A 39 7.54 -19.65 21.72
N ASP A 40 7.11 -18.78 20.79
CA ASP A 40 6.78 -17.38 21.05
C ASP A 40 5.33 -17.08 20.65
N HIS A 41 4.56 -16.53 21.58
CA HIS A 41 3.14 -16.24 21.39
C HIS A 41 2.91 -14.74 21.18
N LYS A 42 2.24 -14.40 20.07
CA LYS A 42 1.73 -13.06 19.78
C LYS A 42 0.20 -13.08 19.74
N ASP A 43 -0.43 -11.92 19.70
CA ASP A 43 -1.89 -11.82 19.75
C ASP A 43 -2.58 -12.50 18.56
N THR A 44 -1.99 -12.38 17.36
CA THR A 44 -2.57 -12.85 16.08
C THR A 44 -1.81 -14.01 15.44
N SER A 45 -0.67 -14.38 16.01
CA SER A 45 0.26 -15.35 15.44
C SER A 45 1.04 -16.06 16.52
N MET A 46 1.62 -17.20 16.17
CA MET A 46 2.52 -17.96 17.03
C MET A 46 3.77 -18.29 16.23
N THR A 47 4.94 -17.96 16.75
CA THR A 47 6.21 -18.32 16.11
C THR A 47 6.77 -19.52 16.85
N ILE A 48 7.03 -20.61 16.14
CA ILE A 48 7.73 -21.77 16.70
C ILE A 48 9.08 -21.91 16.02
N THR A 49 10.08 -22.31 16.78
CA THR A 49 11.42 -22.61 16.26
C THR A 49 11.54 -24.12 16.19
N LEU A 50 11.80 -24.64 14.98
CA LEU A 50 11.99 -26.07 14.73
C LEU A 50 13.46 -26.41 14.60
N ASP A 51 13.81 -27.58 15.07
CA ASP A 51 15.14 -28.19 14.96
C ASP A 51 14.91 -29.65 14.53
N ASP A 52 15.65 -30.12 13.53
CA ASP A 52 15.51 -31.48 12.98
C ASP A 52 16.55 -32.46 13.54
N GLY A 53 17.39 -32.01 14.47
CA GLY A 53 18.44 -32.78 15.12
C GLY A 53 19.80 -32.71 14.41
N ASP A 54 19.96 -31.91 13.34
CA ASP A 54 21.25 -31.76 12.65
C ASP A 54 22.31 -31.00 13.49
N GLY A 55 21.86 -30.24 14.50
CA GLY A 55 22.68 -29.42 15.38
C GLY A 55 23.34 -28.21 14.70
N GLN A 56 22.99 -27.92 13.45
CA GLN A 56 23.53 -26.79 12.70
C GLN A 56 22.51 -25.66 12.62
N HIS A 57 21.26 -25.96 12.32
CA HIS A 57 20.29 -24.95 11.89
C HIS A 57 18.97 -25.07 12.67
N VAL A 58 18.33 -23.93 12.87
CA VAL A 58 16.97 -23.87 13.40
C VAL A 58 16.10 -23.06 12.45
N LEU A 59 14.86 -23.49 12.26
CA LEU A 59 13.95 -22.89 11.31
C LEU A 59 12.80 -22.19 12.03
N PRO A 60 12.66 -20.85 11.91
CA PRO A 60 11.48 -20.16 12.42
C PRO A 60 10.26 -20.46 11.55
N VAL A 61 9.15 -20.78 12.20
CA VAL A 61 7.87 -21.08 11.57
C VAL A 61 6.80 -20.17 12.13
N LEU A 62 6.17 -19.37 11.27
CA LEU A 62 5.12 -18.43 11.61
C LEU A 62 3.74 -19.08 11.38
N LEU A 63 3.05 -19.39 12.47
CA LEU A 63 1.67 -19.87 12.46
C LEU A 63 0.71 -18.69 12.50
N ARG A 64 -0.10 -18.52 11.45
CA ARG A 64 -1.21 -17.55 11.44
C ARG A 64 -2.42 -18.16 12.13
N LEU A 65 -2.82 -17.59 13.27
CA LEU A 65 -3.93 -18.13 14.04
C LEU A 65 -5.27 -17.75 13.40
N ALA A 66 -6.20 -18.70 13.34
CA ALA A 66 -7.56 -18.43 12.91
C ALA A 66 -8.29 -17.59 13.96
N SER A 67 -8.98 -16.53 13.53
CA SER A 67 -9.85 -15.76 14.41
C SER A 67 -11.06 -16.61 14.79
N ILE A 68 -11.32 -16.76 16.09
CA ILE A 68 -12.55 -17.39 16.57
C ILE A 68 -13.69 -16.40 16.29
N THR A 69 -14.42 -16.63 15.20
CA THR A 69 -15.73 -16.03 15.07
C THR A 69 -16.61 -16.68 16.12
N HIS A 70 -16.91 -15.98 17.21
CA HIS A 70 -17.95 -16.40 18.15
C HIS A 70 -19.27 -16.50 17.38
N THR A 71 -19.54 -17.66 16.81
CA THR A 71 -20.89 -18.08 16.51
C THR A 71 -21.55 -18.20 17.86
N HIS A 72 -22.30 -17.16 18.25
CA HIS A 72 -23.21 -17.23 19.38
C HIS A 72 -24.19 -18.36 19.08
N ASN A 73 -23.83 -19.59 19.48
CA ASN A 73 -24.78 -20.68 19.62
C ASN A 73 -25.65 -20.33 20.83
N SER A 74 -26.61 -19.44 20.59
CA SER A 74 -27.76 -19.22 21.45
C SER A 74 -28.72 -20.40 21.30
N SER A 75 -28.24 -21.63 21.49
CA SER A 75 -29.07 -22.78 21.81
C SER A 75 -29.22 -22.83 23.32
N SER A 76 -29.97 -21.87 23.88
CA SER A 76 -30.56 -22.05 25.20
C SER A 76 -31.60 -23.17 25.06
N SER A 77 -31.17 -24.41 25.24
CA SER A 77 -32.04 -25.55 25.48
C SER A 77 -32.73 -25.35 26.81
N ARG A 78 -33.79 -24.53 26.80
CA ARG A 78 -34.72 -24.37 27.90
C ARG A 78 -35.54 -25.66 27.94
N SER A 79 -35.11 -26.61 28.77
CA SER A 79 -35.86 -27.80 29.13
C SER A 79 -37.22 -27.37 29.67
N LYS A 80 -38.25 -27.49 28.83
CA LYS A 80 -39.66 -27.39 29.24
C LYS A 80 -39.98 -28.64 30.04
N SER A 81 -40.05 -28.50 31.37
CA SER A 81 -40.84 -29.42 32.18
C SER A 81 -42.32 -29.20 31.84
N ASN A 82 -42.98 -30.29 31.47
CA ASN A 82 -44.43 -30.36 31.34
C ASN A 82 -45.08 -30.09 32.70
N THR A 83 -45.92 -29.08 32.76
CA THR A 83 -47.05 -29.06 33.69
C THR A 83 -48.26 -28.51 32.96
N ASP A 84 -49.20 -29.42 32.71
CA ASP A 84 -50.56 -29.14 32.32
C ASP A 84 -51.19 -28.13 33.27
N LYS A 85 -51.78 -27.07 32.71
CA LYS A 85 -53.05 -26.52 33.14
C LYS A 85 -53.57 -25.53 32.10
N ALA A 86 -54.68 -25.92 31.49
CA ALA A 86 -55.59 -25.04 30.79
C ALA A 86 -56.01 -23.88 31.69
N VAL A 87 -56.18 -22.69 31.10
CA VAL A 87 -57.31 -21.75 31.31
C VAL A 87 -57.07 -20.47 30.49
N SER A 88 -58.10 -20.15 29.70
CA SER A 88 -58.51 -18.85 29.17
C SER A 88 -57.52 -17.93 28.44
N ALA A 89 -57.78 -17.85 27.13
CA ALA A 89 -57.57 -16.65 26.34
C ALA A 89 -58.23 -15.42 26.99
N ARG A 90 -57.43 -14.39 27.28
CA ARG A 90 -57.86 -12.98 27.30
C ARG A 90 -56.73 -12.11 26.78
N THR A 91 -56.93 -11.62 25.56
CA THR A 91 -56.19 -10.52 24.95
C THR A 91 -56.53 -9.22 25.70
N SER A 92 -55.71 -8.85 26.69
CA SER A 92 -55.76 -7.51 27.28
C SER A 92 -54.81 -6.59 26.52
N PHE A 93 -55.38 -5.58 25.87
CA PHE A 93 -54.62 -4.47 25.31
C PHE A 93 -53.84 -3.78 26.43
N VAL A 94 -52.52 -3.67 26.25
CA VAL A 94 -51.62 -2.91 27.11
C VAL A 94 -52.15 -1.48 27.23
N THR A 95 -52.46 -1.05 28.45
CA THR A 95 -53.04 0.26 28.69
C THR A 95 -52.03 1.38 28.40
N ARG A 96 -52.53 2.56 28.03
CA ARG A 96 -51.69 3.72 27.67
C ARG A 96 -50.71 4.11 28.78
N SER A 97 -51.13 3.97 30.04
CA SER A 97 -50.29 4.18 31.23
C SER A 97 -49.08 3.23 31.28
N GLU A 98 -49.25 1.99 30.82
CA GLU A 98 -48.20 0.96 30.80
C GLU A 98 -47.22 1.12 29.62
N ARG A 99 -47.66 1.79 28.53
CA ARG A 99 -46.76 2.26 27.45
C ARG A 99 -45.98 3.50 27.86
N GLU A 100 -46.61 4.44 28.57
CA GLU A 100 -45.96 5.66 29.05
C GLU A 100 -44.94 5.35 30.17
N SER A 101 -45.22 4.40 31.06
CA SER A 101 -44.25 3.97 32.09
C SER A 101 -43.02 3.27 31.49
N ARG A 102 -43.18 2.47 30.43
CA ARG A 102 -42.04 1.90 29.69
C ARG A 102 -41.25 2.95 28.93
N ALA A 103 -41.91 3.94 28.33
CA ALA A 103 -41.22 5.04 27.66
C ALA A 103 -40.48 5.96 28.65
N TYR A 104 -40.99 6.13 29.88
CA TYR A 104 -40.32 6.90 30.92
C TYR A 104 -39.14 6.14 31.54
N ALA A 105 -39.26 4.82 31.74
CA ALA A 105 -38.16 3.95 32.19
C ALA A 105 -37.02 3.89 31.15
N GLN A 106 -37.34 3.96 29.85
CA GLN A 106 -36.35 3.97 28.78
C GLN A 106 -35.66 5.34 28.58
N ARG A 107 -36.25 6.43 29.11
CA ARG A 107 -35.67 7.79 29.11
C ARG A 107 -34.86 8.12 30.36
N GLN A 108 -35.03 7.36 31.45
CA GLN A 108 -34.26 7.52 32.68
C GLN A 108 -33.14 6.48 32.85
N ALA A 109 -32.98 5.55 31.90
CA ALA A 109 -31.72 4.85 31.78
C ALA A 109 -30.66 5.89 31.40
N PRO A 110 -29.59 6.07 32.20
CA PRO A 110 -28.53 7.01 31.86
C PRO A 110 -28.02 6.67 30.46
N GLU A 111 -27.95 7.67 29.59
CA GLU A 111 -27.22 7.59 28.33
C GLU A 111 -25.73 7.39 28.66
N GLU A 112 -25.38 6.15 29.01
CA GLU A 112 -24.02 5.68 28.87
C GLU A 112 -23.70 5.84 27.38
N ASN A 113 -22.73 6.69 27.11
CA ASN A 113 -22.09 6.87 25.82
C ASN A 113 -21.84 5.53 25.12
N TRP A 114 -22.73 5.13 24.21
CA TRP A 114 -22.47 4.09 23.22
C TRP A 114 -21.66 4.65 22.05
N SER A 115 -20.62 5.43 22.36
CA SER A 115 -19.56 5.75 21.42
C SER A 115 -18.47 4.68 21.53
N ASN A 116 -18.36 3.87 20.47
CA ASN A 116 -17.26 2.93 20.17
C ASN A 116 -17.27 1.52 20.80
N THR A 117 -18.43 0.89 20.97
CA THR A 117 -18.49 -0.58 21.08
C THR A 117 -18.44 -1.25 19.71
N ASN A 118 -17.25 -1.33 19.12
CA ASN A 118 -16.93 -2.33 18.07
C ASN A 118 -15.44 -2.70 18.08
N GLY A 119 -14.86 -2.78 19.28
CA GLY A 119 -13.47 -3.13 19.52
C GLY A 119 -13.30 -4.28 20.51
N TYR A 120 -14.19 -5.28 20.50
CA TYR A 120 -13.88 -6.51 21.23
C TYR A 120 -12.59 -7.08 20.64
N PRO A 121 -11.55 -7.32 21.47
CA PRO A 121 -10.31 -7.90 20.97
C PRO A 121 -10.64 -9.20 20.27
N LYS A 122 -10.22 -9.33 19.01
CA LYS A 122 -10.41 -10.58 18.26
C LYS A 122 -9.71 -11.68 19.04
N ILE A 123 -10.48 -12.68 19.47
CA ILE A 123 -9.92 -13.85 20.14
C ILE A 123 -9.44 -14.81 19.05
N PHE A 124 -8.18 -15.21 19.12
CA PHE A 124 -7.58 -16.16 18.19
C PHE A 124 -7.45 -17.52 18.85
N GLN A 125 -7.70 -18.60 18.09
CA GLN A 125 -7.55 -19.95 18.61
C GLN A 125 -6.07 -20.29 18.71
N ARG A 126 -5.55 -20.39 19.93
CA ARG A 126 -4.18 -20.82 20.18
C ARG A 126 -4.09 -22.35 20.02
N LYS A 127 -3.06 -22.83 19.34
CA LYS A 127 -2.70 -24.25 19.30
C LYS A 127 -1.88 -24.57 20.55
N ASP A 128 -2.19 -25.66 21.25
CA ASP A 128 -1.40 -26.12 22.41
C ASP A 128 -0.17 -26.88 21.90
N ILE A 129 0.87 -26.16 21.49
CA ILE A 129 2.17 -26.69 21.07
C ILE A 129 3.20 -26.17 22.05
N ARG A 130 4.05 -27.07 22.55
CA ARG A 130 5.02 -26.80 23.60
C ARG A 130 6.43 -27.16 23.13
N VAL A 131 7.42 -26.58 23.82
CA VAL A 131 8.82 -26.97 23.63
C VAL A 131 8.98 -28.46 23.98
N GLY A 132 9.63 -29.21 23.10
CA GLY A 132 9.80 -30.66 23.20
C GLY A 132 8.78 -31.49 22.41
N ASP A 133 7.69 -30.88 21.91
CA ASP A 133 6.76 -31.59 21.02
C ASP A 133 7.44 -31.89 19.68
N THR A 134 7.11 -33.02 19.06
CA THR A 134 7.42 -33.27 17.64
C THR A 134 6.22 -32.86 16.80
N VAL A 135 6.45 -32.02 15.79
CA VAL A 135 5.37 -31.51 14.93
C VAL A 135 5.62 -31.83 13.47
N ARG A 136 4.53 -32.10 12.75
CA ARG A 136 4.49 -32.18 11.29
C ARG A 136 3.85 -30.91 10.76
N ILE A 137 4.56 -30.18 9.90
CA ILE A 137 4.09 -28.93 9.32
C ILE A 137 4.09 -28.99 7.80
N ILE A 138 3.10 -28.32 7.21
CA ILE A 138 3.06 -27.98 5.78
C ILE A 138 2.89 -26.47 5.70
N GLY A 139 3.77 -25.79 4.97
CA GLY A 139 3.74 -24.33 4.90
C GLY A 139 4.47 -23.76 3.68
N LYS A 140 4.24 -22.47 3.44
CA LYS A 140 4.91 -21.72 2.36
C LYS A 140 6.26 -21.24 2.87
N VAL A 141 7.32 -21.39 2.07
CA VAL A 141 8.61 -20.76 2.38
C VAL A 141 8.51 -19.27 2.07
N ASP A 142 9.01 -18.44 2.98
CA ASP A 142 9.04 -16.99 2.86
C ASP A 142 10.44 -16.49 3.23
N GLU A 143 10.92 -15.47 2.53
CA GLU A 143 12.25 -14.92 2.71
C GLU A 143 12.14 -13.38 2.75
N TRP A 144 12.66 -12.80 3.82
CA TRP A 144 12.61 -11.35 4.03
C TRP A 144 13.94 -10.86 4.60
N MET A 145 14.33 -9.64 4.24
CA MET A 145 15.56 -9.04 4.72
C MET A 145 15.30 -8.29 6.03
N ARG A 146 16.07 -8.58 7.08
CA ARG A 146 16.10 -7.80 8.32
C ARG A 146 17.39 -7.00 8.41
N LYS A 147 17.29 -5.74 8.84
CA LYS A 147 18.48 -4.95 9.20
C LYS A 147 18.93 -5.37 10.60
N LYS A 148 20.17 -5.82 10.72
CA LYS A 148 20.83 -6.07 12.01
C LYS A 148 21.15 -4.75 12.71
N SER A 149 21.47 -4.83 13.99
CA SER A 149 21.88 -3.67 14.80
C SER A 149 23.16 -2.99 14.29
N ASP A 150 23.99 -3.70 13.53
CA ASP A 150 25.19 -3.18 12.85
C ASP A 150 24.88 -2.56 11.47
N GLY A 151 23.61 -2.48 11.09
CA GLY A 151 23.14 -1.94 9.82
C GLY A 151 23.23 -2.90 8.63
N ARG A 152 23.82 -4.10 8.79
CA ARG A 152 23.87 -5.09 7.70
C ARG A 152 22.51 -5.75 7.48
N GLY A 153 22.15 -5.95 6.22
CA GLY A 153 21.00 -6.78 5.86
C GLY A 153 21.32 -8.26 6.11
N GLU A 154 20.38 -8.99 6.71
CA GLU A 154 20.39 -10.44 6.81
C GLU A 154 19.08 -10.98 6.22
N TRP A 155 19.20 -11.90 5.28
CA TRP A 155 18.06 -12.64 4.77
C TRP A 155 17.63 -13.67 5.81
N VAL A 156 16.36 -13.57 6.23
CA VAL A 156 15.72 -14.53 7.13
C VAL A 156 14.75 -15.36 6.32
N ARG A 157 14.95 -16.67 6.34
CA ARG A 157 14.00 -17.64 5.81
C ARG A 157 13.12 -18.14 6.93
N GLN A 158 11.83 -18.24 6.64
CA GLN A 158 10.84 -18.78 7.57
C GLN A 158 9.82 -19.61 6.80
N VAL A 159 9.12 -20.49 7.50
CA VAL A 159 7.95 -21.18 6.94
C VAL A 159 6.68 -20.55 7.50
N VAL A 160 5.79 -20.10 6.63
CA VAL A 160 4.50 -19.52 7.01
C VAL A 160 3.42 -20.58 6.87
N VAL A 161 2.78 -20.92 7.99
CA VAL A 161 1.66 -21.86 8.04
C VAL A 161 0.37 -21.04 8.14
N ASP A 162 -0.41 -21.07 7.07
CA ASP A 162 -1.73 -20.42 6.98
C ASP A 162 -2.74 -21.49 6.54
N GLU A 163 -3.65 -21.86 7.45
CA GLU A 163 -4.68 -22.88 7.18
C GLU A 163 -5.54 -22.53 5.95
N ASN A 164 -5.72 -21.23 5.65
CA ASN A 164 -6.46 -20.79 4.47
C ASN A 164 -5.67 -20.95 3.15
N ALA A 165 -4.35 -21.07 3.24
CA ALA A 165 -3.46 -21.26 2.10
C ALA A 165 -3.03 -22.73 1.92
N GLY A 166 -3.70 -23.66 2.60
CA GLY A 166 -3.35 -25.08 2.60
C GLY A 166 -2.20 -25.45 3.54
N GLY A 167 -1.79 -24.53 4.42
CA GLY A 167 -0.86 -24.83 5.49
C GLY A 167 -1.50 -25.69 6.58
N PHE A 168 -0.70 -26.50 7.25
CA PHE A 168 -1.17 -27.41 8.29
C PHE A 168 -0.10 -27.61 9.37
N ILE A 169 -0.52 -27.84 10.61
CA ILE A 169 0.36 -28.21 11.71
C ILE A 169 -0.35 -29.21 12.64
N SER A 170 0.36 -30.27 13.01
CA SER A 170 -0.09 -31.26 14.01
C SER A 170 1.07 -31.77 14.84
N ILE A 171 0.83 -32.00 16.13
CA ILE A 171 1.74 -32.77 16.99
C ILE A 171 1.68 -34.23 16.53
N VAL A 172 2.85 -34.85 16.37
CA VAL A 172 3.02 -36.25 15.93
C VAL A 172 3.91 -36.99 16.92
N ASP A 173 3.91 -38.32 16.81
CA ASP A 173 4.83 -39.15 17.60
C ASP A 173 6.29 -38.89 17.19
N PRO A 174 7.25 -38.81 18.13
CA PRO A 174 8.68 -38.61 17.81
C PRO A 174 9.24 -39.60 16.79
N ASP A 175 8.75 -40.85 16.75
CA ASP A 175 9.22 -41.86 15.79
C ASP A 175 8.88 -41.49 14.33
N THR A 176 7.91 -40.60 14.14
CA THR A 176 7.54 -40.04 12.83
C THR A 176 8.72 -39.26 12.23
N GLN A 177 9.58 -38.65 13.05
CA GLN A 177 10.74 -37.90 12.57
C GLN A 177 11.72 -38.82 11.84
N TYR A 178 12.08 -39.97 12.42
CA TYR A 178 12.98 -40.93 11.76
C TYR A 178 12.40 -41.47 10.46
N THR A 179 11.10 -41.76 10.45
CA THR A 179 10.41 -42.23 9.24
C THR A 179 10.42 -41.15 8.16
N HIS A 180 10.17 -39.90 8.53
CA HIS A 180 10.20 -38.76 7.62
C HIS A 180 11.61 -38.51 7.07
N THR A 181 12.64 -38.52 7.91
CA THR A 181 14.03 -38.38 7.47
C THR A 181 14.42 -39.45 6.45
N SER A 182 14.07 -40.72 6.70
CA SER A 182 14.31 -41.81 5.76
C SER A 182 13.60 -41.60 4.40
N GLN A 183 12.38 -41.06 4.41
CA GLN A 183 11.64 -40.71 3.19
C GLN A 183 12.30 -39.55 2.44
N VAL A 184 12.73 -38.50 3.15
CA VAL A 184 13.43 -37.35 2.57
C VAL A 184 14.75 -37.78 1.95
N ASP A 185 15.54 -38.62 2.63
CA ASP A 185 16.78 -39.19 2.10
C ASP A 185 16.53 -39.99 0.82
N HIS A 186 15.48 -40.81 0.81
CA HIS A 186 15.08 -41.56 -0.38
C HIS A 186 14.67 -40.63 -1.53
N LEU A 187 13.94 -39.55 -1.26
CA LEU A 187 13.56 -38.54 -2.26
C LEU A 187 14.78 -37.79 -2.79
N HIS A 188 15.76 -37.46 -1.96
CA HIS A 188 17.01 -36.85 -2.42
C HIS A 188 17.78 -37.80 -3.34
N GLN A 189 17.88 -39.07 -2.98
CA GLN A 189 18.59 -40.07 -3.79
C GLN A 189 17.88 -40.39 -5.13
N THR A 190 16.55 -40.37 -5.15
CA THR A 190 15.79 -40.82 -6.33
C THR A 190 15.30 -39.69 -7.22
N SER A 191 14.97 -38.54 -6.62
CA SER A 191 14.26 -37.44 -7.27
C SER A 191 15.08 -36.15 -7.26
N TYR A 192 15.42 -35.60 -6.09
CA TYR A 192 15.98 -34.24 -6.00
C TYR A 192 17.42 -34.11 -6.51
N SER A 193 18.21 -35.18 -6.43
CA SER A 193 19.57 -35.21 -7.00
C SER A 193 19.63 -35.24 -8.53
N ARG A 194 18.50 -35.49 -9.22
CA ARG A 194 18.46 -35.52 -10.68
C ARG A 194 18.17 -34.12 -11.24
N PRO A 195 18.71 -33.75 -12.42
CA PRO A 195 18.33 -32.50 -13.07
C PRO A 195 16.81 -32.44 -13.29
N PHE A 196 16.19 -31.33 -12.88
CA PHE A 196 14.78 -31.11 -13.15
C PHE A 196 14.56 -31.04 -14.66
N THR A 197 13.83 -32.01 -15.19
CA THR A 197 13.45 -32.05 -16.61
C THR A 197 12.04 -31.51 -16.73
N LEU A 198 11.88 -30.39 -17.45
CA LEU A 198 10.56 -29.85 -17.72
C LEU A 198 9.74 -30.93 -18.43
N PRO A 199 8.53 -31.28 -17.96
CA PRO A 199 7.67 -32.20 -18.67
C PRO A 199 7.49 -31.70 -20.11
N ASP A 200 7.69 -32.59 -21.09
CA ASP A 200 7.59 -32.22 -22.50
C ASP A 200 6.16 -31.76 -22.80
N LEU A 201 5.98 -30.44 -22.88
CA LEU A 201 4.68 -29.83 -23.15
C LEU A 201 4.18 -30.15 -24.56
N SER A 202 5.04 -30.70 -25.44
CA SER A 202 4.67 -31.15 -26.77
C SER A 202 3.93 -32.50 -26.78
N SER A 203 3.88 -33.24 -25.67
CA SER A 203 3.04 -34.44 -25.54
C SER A 203 1.55 -34.12 -25.36
N SER A 204 1.08 -33.11 -26.09
CA SER A 204 -0.30 -32.70 -26.25
C SER A 204 -1.12 -33.84 -26.87
N ASN A 205 -2.15 -34.26 -26.16
CA ASN A 205 -3.35 -34.91 -26.70
C ASN A 205 -3.18 -36.25 -27.42
N LYS A 206 -2.56 -37.25 -26.76
CA LYS A 206 -3.18 -38.58 -26.89
C LYS A 206 -4.47 -38.54 -26.10
N THR A 207 -5.57 -38.30 -26.82
CA THR A 207 -6.93 -38.52 -26.34
C THR A 207 -6.94 -39.78 -25.48
N PRO A 208 -7.49 -39.73 -24.25
CA PRO A 208 -7.65 -40.95 -23.47
C PRO A 208 -8.36 -41.98 -24.35
N PRO A 209 -7.91 -43.25 -24.37
CA PRO A 209 -8.49 -44.27 -25.23
C PRO A 209 -10.00 -44.25 -25.02
N VAL A 210 -10.72 -43.82 -26.06
CA VAL A 210 -12.16 -43.83 -26.12
C VAL A 210 -12.58 -45.25 -25.79
N SER A 211 -13.23 -45.42 -24.65
CA SER A 211 -13.87 -46.67 -24.28
C SER A 211 -14.84 -47.07 -25.41
N PRO A 212 -14.89 -48.35 -25.81
CA PRO A 212 -15.66 -48.78 -26.97
C PRO A 212 -17.15 -48.63 -26.67
N ASN A 213 -17.75 -47.53 -27.14
CA ASN A 213 -19.19 -47.35 -27.11
C ASN A 213 -19.76 -47.47 -28.53
N ARG A 214 -20.28 -48.68 -28.76
CA ARG A 214 -21.57 -48.99 -29.37
C ARG A 214 -22.10 -48.01 -30.42
N ASP A 215 -22.09 -48.53 -31.64
CA ASP A 215 -22.77 -48.09 -32.84
C ASP A 215 -24.05 -47.29 -32.60
N THR A 216 -24.03 -46.01 -33.00
CA THR A 216 -25.21 -45.42 -33.63
C THR A 216 -24.77 -44.52 -34.77
N SER A 217 -24.98 -45.02 -35.98
CA SER A 217 -25.00 -44.27 -37.22
C SER A 217 -25.95 -43.07 -37.13
N VAL A 218 -25.58 -41.93 -37.74
CA VAL A 218 -26.34 -41.28 -38.83
C VAL A 218 -25.80 -39.86 -39.11
N SER A 219 -25.67 -39.62 -40.42
CA SER A 219 -25.62 -38.37 -41.19
C SER A 219 -24.42 -37.43 -41.12
N ARG A 220 -23.65 -37.53 -42.21
CA ARG A 220 -22.92 -36.46 -42.90
C ARG A 220 -23.77 -35.19 -43.05
N VAL A 221 -23.14 -34.03 -42.83
CA VAL A 221 -23.32 -32.82 -43.64
C VAL A 221 -21.95 -32.14 -43.74
N ASP A 222 -21.44 -32.10 -44.96
CA ASP A 222 -20.29 -31.28 -45.38
C ASP A 222 -20.65 -29.79 -45.28
N LEU A 223 -19.72 -28.97 -44.78
CA LEU A 223 -19.73 -27.53 -45.07
C LEU A 223 -18.29 -26.99 -45.10
N ASN A 224 -17.80 -26.89 -46.33
CA ASN A 224 -16.74 -26.01 -46.80
C ASN A 224 -16.97 -24.58 -46.29
N ILE A 225 -16.09 -24.08 -45.41
CA ILE A 225 -15.79 -22.65 -45.31
C ILE A 225 -14.27 -22.54 -45.18
N SER A 226 -13.65 -22.21 -46.30
CA SER A 226 -12.37 -21.53 -46.36
C SER A 226 -12.47 -20.22 -45.59
N ASP A 227 -11.70 -20.07 -44.52
CA ASP A 227 -11.43 -18.75 -43.99
C ASP A 227 -9.96 -18.61 -43.59
N GLU A 228 -9.42 -17.51 -44.07
CA GLU A 228 -8.03 -17.23 -44.36
C GLU A 228 -7.56 -16.25 -43.28
N LEU A 229 -7.19 -16.74 -42.10
CA LEU A 229 -6.60 -15.93 -41.03
C LEU A 229 -5.65 -16.79 -40.18
N SER A 230 -4.46 -17.01 -40.74
CA SER A 230 -3.30 -17.44 -39.97
C SER A 230 -2.78 -16.27 -39.12
N THR A 231 -3.46 -15.99 -38.01
CA THR A 231 -2.83 -15.36 -36.85
C THR A 231 -2.11 -16.45 -36.07
N THR A 232 -0.89 -16.76 -36.52
CA THR A 232 0.05 -17.57 -35.75
C THR A 232 0.38 -16.83 -34.46
N LEU A 233 -0.38 -17.14 -33.40
CA LEU A 233 0.00 -16.92 -32.00
C LEU A 233 1.17 -17.86 -31.69
N THR A 234 2.35 -17.53 -32.20
CA THR A 234 3.60 -18.12 -31.72
C THR A 234 3.81 -17.63 -30.30
N SER A 235 3.53 -18.51 -29.35
CA SER A 235 3.82 -18.39 -27.94
C SER A 235 5.32 -18.58 -27.68
N GLU A 236 6.15 -17.86 -28.43
CA GLU A 236 7.53 -17.63 -28.00
C GLU A 236 7.44 -16.65 -26.84
N ALA A 237 7.58 -17.16 -25.62
CA ALA A 237 7.81 -16.33 -24.46
C ALA A 237 9.00 -15.43 -24.78
N PRO A 238 8.84 -14.09 -24.75
CA PRO A 238 9.93 -13.18 -25.05
C PRO A 238 11.09 -13.49 -24.11
N SER A 239 12.27 -13.68 -24.72
CA SER A 239 13.51 -14.05 -24.05
C SER A 239 13.72 -13.22 -22.77
N GLU A 240 13.82 -13.89 -21.62
CA GLU A 240 13.97 -13.28 -20.29
C GLU A 240 15.22 -12.38 -20.16
N LEU A 241 16.14 -12.43 -21.12
CA LEU A 241 17.36 -11.63 -21.15
C LEU A 241 17.17 -10.20 -21.70
N SER A 242 16.03 -9.87 -22.34
CA SER A 242 15.73 -8.49 -22.78
C SER A 242 14.64 -7.79 -21.97
N MET A 243 14.14 -8.42 -20.90
CA MET A 243 13.08 -7.86 -20.04
C MET A 243 13.60 -7.03 -18.86
N ILE A 244 14.91 -6.78 -18.78
CA ILE A 244 15.56 -6.19 -17.60
C ILE A 244 15.11 -4.74 -17.32
N ASP A 245 14.54 -4.02 -18.30
CA ASP A 245 14.03 -2.65 -18.13
C ASP A 245 12.53 -2.48 -18.44
N ALA A 246 11.82 -3.54 -18.84
CA ALA A 246 10.40 -3.44 -19.14
C ALA A 246 9.58 -3.72 -17.87
N GLU A 247 9.27 -2.66 -17.12
CA GLU A 247 8.33 -2.72 -16.00
C GLU A 247 7.05 -3.44 -16.48
N PRO A 248 6.62 -4.53 -15.82
CA PRO A 248 5.59 -5.41 -16.35
C PRO A 248 4.30 -4.62 -16.59
N GLU A 249 3.90 -4.53 -17.85
CA GLU A 249 2.70 -3.80 -18.23
C GLU A 249 1.51 -4.37 -17.46
N LEU A 250 0.81 -3.50 -16.72
CA LEU A 250 -0.37 -3.91 -15.98
C LEU A 250 -1.38 -4.59 -16.92
N ARG A 251 -2.15 -5.55 -16.41
CA ARG A 251 -3.18 -6.23 -17.22
C ARG A 251 -4.34 -5.29 -17.53
N ASP A 252 -5.04 -5.52 -18.63
CA ASP A 252 -6.32 -4.85 -18.93
C ASP A 252 -7.30 -5.02 -17.75
N PRO A 253 -7.89 -3.93 -17.21
CA PRO A 253 -8.88 -3.98 -16.12
C PRO A 253 -10.04 -4.94 -16.37
N THR A 254 -10.49 -5.08 -17.62
CA THR A 254 -11.63 -5.94 -17.98
C THR A 254 -11.32 -7.42 -17.84
N LYS A 255 -10.02 -7.79 -17.87
CA LYS A 255 -9.53 -9.17 -17.73
C LYS A 255 -9.23 -9.54 -16.28
N LEU A 256 -9.39 -8.63 -15.33
CA LEU A 256 -9.18 -8.89 -13.91
C LEU A 256 -10.32 -9.76 -13.34
N ARG A 257 -9.96 -10.74 -12.52
CA ARG A 257 -10.95 -11.57 -11.82
C ARG A 257 -11.66 -10.74 -10.77
N SER A 258 -12.90 -11.08 -10.43
CA SER A 258 -13.66 -10.38 -9.38
C SER A 258 -12.99 -10.39 -8.00
N SER A 259 -12.12 -11.37 -7.73
CA SER A 259 -11.28 -11.41 -6.52
C SER A 259 -10.16 -10.37 -6.52
N GLN A 260 -9.69 -9.97 -7.71
CA GLN A 260 -8.65 -8.96 -7.92
C GLN A 260 -9.21 -7.55 -8.01
N LEU A 261 -10.52 -7.37 -8.25
CA LEU A 261 -11.18 -6.06 -8.24
C LEU A 261 -11.33 -5.55 -6.80
N THR A 262 -10.26 -4.95 -6.29
CA THR A 262 -10.16 -4.40 -4.92
C THR A 262 -9.62 -2.98 -4.94
N ASP A 263 -9.88 -2.22 -3.88
CA ASP A 263 -9.36 -0.86 -3.70
C ASP A 263 -7.83 -0.81 -3.79
N ARG A 264 -7.14 -1.85 -3.26
CA ARG A 264 -5.69 -1.99 -3.36
C ARG A 264 -5.21 -2.14 -4.81
N THR A 265 -5.94 -2.89 -5.62
CA THR A 265 -5.62 -3.06 -7.04
C THR A 265 -5.81 -1.76 -7.81
N PHE A 266 -6.91 -1.04 -7.55
CA PHE A 266 -7.13 0.29 -8.13
C PHE A 266 -5.99 1.25 -7.76
N ARG A 267 -5.61 1.29 -6.48
CA ARG A 267 -4.50 2.11 -5.99
C ARG A 267 -3.19 1.81 -6.72
N GLN A 268 -2.85 0.54 -6.93
CA GLN A 268 -1.65 0.13 -7.64
C GLN A 268 -1.66 0.62 -9.10
N TYR A 269 -2.78 0.42 -9.80
CA TYR A 269 -2.94 0.86 -11.19
C TYR A 269 -2.86 2.36 -11.34
N MET A 270 -3.49 3.09 -10.41
CA MET A 270 -3.46 4.55 -10.39
C MET A 270 -2.03 5.07 -10.20
N LEU A 271 -1.29 4.53 -9.23
CA LEU A 271 0.08 4.94 -8.98
C LEU A 271 1.01 4.63 -10.15
N ASP A 272 0.90 3.44 -10.74
CA ASP A 272 1.66 3.03 -11.93
C ASP A 272 1.42 4.00 -13.10
N HIS A 273 0.16 4.25 -13.45
CA HIS A 273 -0.19 5.20 -14.52
C HIS A 273 0.36 6.61 -14.25
N MET A 274 0.16 7.13 -13.03
CA MET A 274 0.68 8.45 -12.65
C MET A 274 2.21 8.51 -12.79
N THR A 275 2.90 7.45 -12.36
CA THR A 275 4.35 7.35 -12.38
C THR A 275 4.87 7.32 -13.81
N GLN A 276 4.30 6.48 -14.67
CA GLN A 276 4.67 6.38 -16.09
C GLN A 276 4.45 7.70 -16.83
N GLU A 277 3.30 8.35 -16.66
CA GLU A 277 3.02 9.64 -17.30
C GLU A 277 3.94 10.76 -16.80
N THR A 278 4.31 10.71 -15.51
CA THR A 278 5.30 11.63 -14.93
C THR A 278 6.69 11.42 -15.53
N ILE A 279 7.15 10.16 -15.62
CA ILE A 279 8.43 9.81 -16.24
C ILE A 279 8.45 10.24 -17.71
N LYS A 280 7.38 9.95 -18.49
CA LYS A 280 7.26 10.38 -19.88
C LYS A 280 7.35 11.90 -20.01
N SER A 281 6.70 12.64 -19.12
CA SER A 281 6.74 14.11 -19.09
C SER A 281 8.15 14.65 -18.81
N ILE A 282 8.87 14.04 -17.86
CA ILE A 282 10.26 14.38 -17.53
C ILE A 282 11.20 14.07 -18.70
N CYS A 283 11.05 12.90 -19.34
CA CYS A 283 11.83 12.52 -20.51
C CYS A 283 11.63 13.52 -21.66
N ARG A 284 10.38 13.88 -21.99
CA ARG A 284 10.08 14.88 -23.01
C ARG A 284 10.66 16.25 -22.69
N ALA A 285 10.55 16.71 -21.44
CA ALA A 285 11.13 17.98 -21.01
C ALA A 285 12.67 17.96 -21.15
N ARG A 286 13.31 16.85 -20.79
CA ARG A 286 14.76 16.65 -20.91
C ARG A 286 15.22 16.60 -22.37
N GLU A 287 14.44 15.99 -23.27
CA GLU A 287 14.73 15.94 -24.72
C GLU A 287 14.71 17.33 -25.35
N ILE A 288 13.81 18.21 -24.91
CA ILE A 288 13.76 19.61 -25.38
C ILE A 288 14.94 20.41 -24.82
N GLY A 289 15.29 20.17 -23.55
CA GLY A 289 16.52 20.69 -22.96
C GLY A 289 16.49 20.73 -21.43
N PRO A 290 17.66 20.71 -20.77
CA PRO A 290 17.75 20.72 -19.31
C PRO A 290 17.11 21.97 -18.66
N GLU A 291 17.16 23.11 -19.34
CA GLU A 291 16.52 24.35 -18.86
C GLU A 291 14.99 24.28 -18.86
N VAL A 292 14.39 23.48 -19.75
CA VAL A 292 12.94 23.29 -19.78
C VAL A 292 12.50 22.46 -18.58
N LEU A 293 13.16 21.32 -18.35
CA LEU A 293 12.91 20.52 -17.14
C LEU A 293 13.12 21.34 -15.87
N ARG A 294 14.20 22.12 -15.81
CA ARG A 294 14.46 23.03 -14.69
C ARG A 294 13.31 24.03 -14.50
N GLY A 295 12.83 24.65 -15.57
CA GLY A 295 11.71 25.59 -15.52
C GLY A 295 10.42 24.95 -14.98
N GLU A 296 10.10 23.73 -15.42
CA GLU A 296 8.98 22.94 -14.90
C GLU A 296 9.13 22.62 -13.40
N LEU A 297 10.33 22.21 -12.98
CA LEU A 297 10.61 21.93 -11.57
C LEU A 297 10.51 23.20 -10.71
N GLU A 298 11.08 24.33 -11.15
CA GLU A 298 10.95 25.61 -10.44
C GLU A 298 9.50 26.10 -10.36
N TYR A 299 8.67 25.74 -11.34
CA TYR A 299 7.28 26.13 -11.38
C TYR A 299 6.46 25.44 -10.28
N TYR A 300 6.62 24.11 -10.12
CA TYR A 300 5.87 23.33 -9.14
C TYR A 300 6.55 23.26 -7.75
N PHE A 301 7.87 23.38 -7.72
CA PHE A 301 8.71 23.35 -6.53
C PHE A 301 9.45 24.66 -6.41
N THR A 302 8.78 25.69 -5.89
CA THR A 302 9.35 27.04 -5.73
C THR A 302 10.65 27.04 -4.93
N GLU A 303 10.80 26.11 -3.99
CA GLU A 303 11.99 25.93 -3.16
C GLU A 303 13.20 25.42 -3.95
N TYR A 304 12.98 24.80 -5.11
CA TYR A 304 14.04 24.39 -6.03
C TYR A 304 14.80 25.60 -6.58
N ARG A 305 14.12 26.73 -6.77
CA ARG A 305 14.76 28.00 -7.17
C ARG A 305 15.71 28.52 -6.10
N ASP A 306 15.35 28.37 -4.82
CA ASP A 306 16.13 28.92 -3.71
C ASP A 306 17.47 28.20 -3.52
N VAL A 307 17.53 26.89 -3.80
CA VAL A 307 18.75 26.09 -3.61
C VAL A 307 19.77 26.32 -4.73
N GLN A 308 19.33 26.65 -5.93
CA GLN A 308 20.23 26.93 -7.06
C GLN A 308 20.76 28.37 -7.11
N GLY A 309 20.23 29.27 -6.27
CA GLY A 309 20.69 30.65 -6.23
C GLY A 309 22.17 30.71 -5.85
N ASP A 310 22.99 31.22 -6.77
CA ASP A 310 24.43 31.35 -6.59
C ASP A 310 24.70 32.14 -5.29
N PRO A 311 25.29 31.53 -4.25
CA PRO A 311 25.48 32.18 -2.95
C PRO A 311 26.36 33.43 -3.05
N SER A 312 27.11 33.55 -4.15
CA SER A 312 27.95 34.71 -4.46
C SER A 312 27.18 36.00 -4.74
N ILE A 313 25.94 35.93 -5.26
CA ILE A 313 25.18 37.13 -5.68
C ILE A 313 24.36 37.72 -4.52
N SER A 314 23.99 36.93 -3.50
CA SER A 314 23.18 37.43 -2.37
C SER A 314 24.00 38.08 -1.24
N GLY A 315 25.33 38.19 -1.38
CA GLY A 315 26.26 38.58 -0.32
C GLY A 315 26.19 40.02 0.19
N ARG A 316 25.20 40.84 -0.21
CA ARG A 316 25.20 42.28 0.14
C ARG A 316 23.96 42.88 0.80
N SER A 317 22.87 42.15 1.06
CA SER A 317 21.67 42.79 1.63
C SER A 317 20.74 41.91 2.46
N ARG A 318 21.29 41.18 3.44
CA ARG A 318 20.50 40.65 4.58
C ARG A 318 21.25 40.82 5.90
N THR A 319 21.58 42.06 6.25
CA THR A 319 21.75 42.45 7.66
C THR A 319 20.37 42.76 8.25
N LEU A 320 19.61 41.71 8.59
CA LEU A 320 18.38 41.85 9.35
C LEU A 320 18.24 40.65 10.28
N GLY A 321 18.34 40.92 11.59
CA GLY A 321 17.84 40.05 12.64
C GLY A 321 18.63 38.77 12.88
N LYS A 322 19.74 38.88 13.62
CA LYS A 322 20.29 37.79 14.43
C LYS A 322 19.23 37.36 15.45
N SER A 323 18.42 36.35 15.14
CA SER A 323 17.79 35.48 16.13
C SER A 323 18.45 34.11 16.01
N SER A 324 19.64 34.02 16.59
CA SER A 324 20.33 32.76 16.83
C SER A 324 19.64 32.02 17.98
N SER A 325 18.69 31.16 17.68
CA SER A 325 18.40 30.00 18.52
C SER A 325 19.29 28.86 18.01
N GLY A 326 20.28 28.50 18.83
CA GLY A 326 21.25 27.46 18.52
C GLY A 326 20.55 26.13 18.21
N SER A 327 20.98 25.50 17.12
CA SER A 327 20.76 24.09 16.85
C SER A 327 21.58 23.29 17.86
N GLY A 328 20.99 23.12 19.05
CA GLY A 328 21.35 22.10 20.02
C GLY A 328 20.55 20.84 19.73
N VAL A 329 21.28 19.75 19.62
CA VAL A 329 20.82 18.36 19.52
C VAL A 329 19.94 18.04 20.74
N PHE A 330 18.78 17.40 20.50
CA PHE A 330 17.70 17.01 21.43
C PHE A 330 16.83 18.13 22.03
N THR A 331 15.63 18.29 21.48
CA THR A 331 14.43 18.59 22.29
C THR A 331 13.29 17.66 21.85
N ASP A 332 12.80 16.89 22.81
CA ASP A 332 11.68 15.97 22.63
C ASP A 332 10.39 16.73 22.30
N SER A 333 9.64 16.22 21.33
CA SER A 333 8.34 16.73 20.94
C SER A 333 7.30 16.36 22.01
N THR A 334 7.12 17.20 23.02
CA THR A 334 5.97 17.10 23.93
C THR A 334 4.78 17.87 23.36
N LYS A 335 4.06 17.25 22.42
CA LYS A 335 2.65 17.59 22.17
C LYS A 335 1.77 16.72 23.05
N VAL A 336 1.54 17.18 24.28
CA VAL A 336 0.46 16.66 25.14
C VAL A 336 -0.81 17.44 24.80
N ASN A 337 -1.83 16.73 24.35
CA ASN A 337 -3.19 17.25 24.19
C ASN A 337 -3.82 17.44 25.58
N THR A 338 -4.05 18.68 26.00
CA THR A 338 -4.91 19.01 27.14
C THR A 338 -6.30 19.46 26.63
N PRO A 339 -7.41 18.98 27.23
CA PRO A 339 -8.76 19.37 26.81
C PRO A 339 -9.14 20.76 27.35
N PRO A 340 -10.11 21.46 26.74
CA PRO A 340 -10.48 22.81 27.13
C PRO A 340 -11.39 22.79 28.36
N SER A 341 -10.95 23.44 29.45
CA SER A 341 -11.83 23.83 30.55
C SER A 341 -12.11 25.33 30.49
N SER A 342 -13.39 25.65 30.40
CA SER A 342 -13.98 26.97 30.61
C SER A 342 -13.64 27.55 31.99
N THR A 343 -13.30 28.83 32.05
CA THR A 343 -13.91 29.81 32.97
C THR A 343 -13.49 31.23 32.57
N SER A 344 -14.47 32.13 32.63
CA SER A 344 -14.36 33.58 32.51
C SER A 344 -13.36 34.19 33.49
N ILE A 345 -12.81 35.35 33.15
CA ILE A 345 -13.01 36.64 33.86
C ILE A 345 -12.27 37.74 33.08
N ASP A 346 -12.96 38.85 32.90
CA ASP A 346 -12.53 40.10 32.28
C ASP A 346 -11.26 40.67 32.92
N HIS A 347 -10.40 41.32 32.11
CA HIS A 347 -9.81 42.62 32.45
C HIS A 347 -9.10 43.27 31.23
N ALA A 348 -9.61 44.45 30.89
CA ALA A 348 -8.89 45.70 30.54
C ALA A 348 -7.80 45.73 29.44
N THR A 349 -8.19 46.29 28.29
CA THR A 349 -7.56 47.43 27.59
C THR A 349 -6.07 47.75 27.82
N THR A 350 -5.23 47.57 26.79
CA THR A 350 -4.30 48.56 26.13
C THR A 350 -3.32 47.83 25.15
N PRO A 351 -2.53 48.53 24.28
CA PRO A 351 -2.96 49.13 23.03
C PRO A 351 -2.26 48.55 21.77
N THR A 352 -2.86 48.86 20.63
CA THR A 352 -2.53 48.52 19.24
C THR A 352 -1.09 48.84 18.82
N GLN A 353 -0.28 47.82 18.51
CA GLN A 353 0.89 47.98 17.65
C GLN A 353 0.49 47.77 16.18
N LYS A 354 0.56 48.86 15.40
CA LYS A 354 0.43 48.84 13.94
C LYS A 354 1.63 48.12 13.34
N THR A 355 1.44 46.88 12.90
CA THR A 355 2.38 46.21 12.00
C THR A 355 2.36 46.90 10.63
N PHE A 356 3.45 47.60 10.31
CA PHE A 356 3.72 48.11 8.98
C PHE A 356 3.89 46.93 8.01
N ILE A 357 2.84 46.61 7.26
CA ILE A 357 2.92 45.73 6.10
C ILE A 357 3.65 46.51 5.00
N SER A 358 4.95 46.24 4.86
CA SER A 358 5.77 46.76 3.76
C SER A 358 5.25 46.18 2.44
N ARG A 359 4.49 46.99 1.70
CA ARG A 359 4.11 46.72 0.31
C ARG A 359 5.38 46.72 -0.55
N LYS A 360 6.02 45.56 -0.69
CA LYS A 360 6.96 45.33 -1.80
C LYS A 360 6.16 45.38 -3.10
N LYS A 361 6.45 46.37 -3.95
CA LYS A 361 5.88 46.47 -5.29
C LYS A 361 6.32 45.23 -6.09
N PRO A 362 5.40 44.43 -6.66
CA PRO A 362 5.79 43.32 -7.51
C PRO A 362 6.49 43.87 -8.75
N VAL A 363 7.74 43.48 -8.95
CA VAL A 363 8.46 43.72 -10.20
C VAL A 363 7.70 42.95 -11.28
N LYS A 364 7.09 43.68 -12.23
CA LYS A 364 6.41 43.09 -13.38
C LYS A 364 7.47 42.48 -14.30
N SER A 365 7.83 41.22 -14.07
CA SER A 365 8.48 40.42 -15.09
C SER A 365 7.47 40.21 -16.22
N ILE A 366 7.84 40.65 -17.43
CA ILE A 366 7.08 40.41 -18.66
C ILE A 366 7.22 38.91 -18.95
N SER A 367 6.34 38.11 -18.34
CA SER A 367 6.22 36.69 -18.66
C SER A 367 5.31 36.58 -19.87
N THR A 368 5.86 36.08 -20.97
CA THR A 368 5.07 35.57 -22.09
C THR A 368 4.08 34.52 -21.57
N PRO A 369 2.85 34.45 -22.11
CA PRO A 369 1.84 33.50 -21.66
C PRO A 369 2.37 32.07 -21.84
N TYR A 370 2.77 31.46 -20.73
CA TYR A 370 3.33 30.12 -20.69
C TYR A 370 2.27 29.13 -21.16
N SER A 371 2.61 28.37 -22.19
CA SER A 371 1.87 27.15 -22.51
C SER A 371 1.83 26.23 -21.28
N PRO A 372 0.75 25.49 -21.05
CA PRO A 372 0.64 24.57 -19.91
C PRO A 372 1.87 23.65 -19.90
N GLY A 373 2.54 23.60 -18.75
CA GLY A 373 3.80 22.89 -18.58
C GLY A 373 3.73 21.42 -19.00
N LEU A 374 4.88 20.89 -19.40
CA LEU A 374 5.02 19.48 -19.78
C LEU A 374 4.78 18.56 -18.57
N LEU A 375 5.19 18.97 -17.38
CA LEU A 375 4.97 18.23 -16.15
C LEU A 375 3.58 18.56 -15.62
N ARG A 376 2.64 17.62 -15.69
CA ARG A 376 1.25 17.86 -15.26
C ARG A 376 0.94 17.16 -13.94
N PRO A 377 0.65 17.89 -12.86
CA PRO A 377 0.13 17.28 -11.64
C PRO A 377 -1.26 16.69 -11.87
N PHE A 378 -1.53 15.56 -11.21
CA PHE A 378 -2.80 14.87 -11.31
C PHE A 378 -3.81 15.44 -10.32
N THR A 379 -5.01 15.73 -10.79
CA THR A 379 -6.21 15.96 -9.97
C THR A 379 -7.09 14.72 -9.95
N PRO A 380 -8.00 14.56 -8.96
CA PRO A 380 -8.97 13.46 -8.97
C PRO A 380 -9.74 13.37 -10.28
N SER A 381 -10.12 14.52 -10.85
CA SER A 381 -10.81 14.60 -12.14
C SER A 381 -9.92 14.12 -13.29
N SER A 382 -8.64 14.50 -13.33
CA SER A 382 -7.71 14.07 -14.39
C SER A 382 -7.46 12.56 -14.39
N ILE A 383 -7.48 11.92 -13.21
CA ILE A 383 -7.33 10.46 -13.07
C ILE A 383 -8.53 9.73 -13.70
N LEU A 384 -9.73 10.32 -13.62
CA LEU A 384 -10.94 9.75 -14.19
C LEU A 384 -11.12 10.04 -15.69
N VAL A 385 -10.31 10.94 -16.26
CA VAL A 385 -10.25 11.14 -17.72
C VAL A 385 -9.57 9.96 -18.41
N ASP A 386 -8.66 9.26 -17.72
CA ASP A 386 -8.07 8.04 -18.24
C ASP A 386 -9.12 6.92 -18.28
N GLU A 387 -9.41 6.41 -19.49
CA GLU A 387 -10.44 5.42 -19.74
C GLU A 387 -10.18 4.12 -18.96
N ARG A 388 -8.91 3.74 -18.83
CA ARG A 388 -8.50 2.49 -18.20
C ARG A 388 -8.69 2.54 -16.68
N LEU A 389 -8.27 3.64 -16.04
CA LEU A 389 -8.50 3.88 -14.62
C LEU A 389 -9.98 4.09 -14.30
N SER A 390 -10.71 4.82 -15.14
CA SER A 390 -12.16 5.02 -15.00
C SER A 390 -12.94 3.69 -15.09
N THR A 391 -12.57 2.83 -16.05
CA THR A 391 -13.12 1.47 -16.18
C THR A 391 -12.81 0.63 -14.95
N LEU A 392 -11.55 0.63 -14.48
CA LEU A 392 -11.16 -0.10 -13.29
C LEU A 392 -11.91 0.38 -12.04
N ALA A 393 -12.03 1.69 -11.85
CA ALA A 393 -12.75 2.27 -10.72
C ALA A 393 -14.23 1.83 -10.72
N THR A 394 -14.87 1.85 -11.90
CA THR A 394 -16.24 1.37 -12.08
C THR A 394 -16.36 -0.11 -11.69
N LEU A 395 -15.46 -0.95 -12.19
CA LEU A 395 -15.45 -2.39 -11.89
C LEU A 395 -15.21 -2.68 -10.41
N VAL A 396 -14.33 -1.94 -9.74
CA VAL A 396 -14.05 -2.08 -8.31
C VAL A 396 -15.25 -1.65 -7.47
N VAL A 397 -15.85 -0.51 -7.78
CA VAL A 397 -17.05 -0.01 -7.07
C VAL A 397 -18.22 -0.97 -7.25
N ASP A 398 -18.47 -1.45 -8.46
CA ASP A 398 -19.51 -2.45 -8.74
C ASP A 398 -19.27 -3.76 -7.97
N ASN A 399 -18.03 -4.23 -7.92
CA ASN A 399 -17.67 -5.44 -7.19
C ASN A 399 -17.90 -5.27 -5.68
N GLU A 400 -17.53 -4.12 -5.10
CA GLU A 400 -17.77 -3.85 -3.67
C GLU A 400 -19.25 -3.69 -3.36
N ILE A 401 -20.04 -3.07 -4.25
CA ILE A 401 -21.51 -3.02 -4.14
C ILE A 401 -22.10 -4.44 -4.11
N ARG A 402 -21.69 -5.30 -5.05
CA ARG A 402 -22.14 -6.71 -5.09
C ARG A 402 -21.71 -7.46 -3.84
N ARG A 403 -20.49 -7.24 -3.35
CA ARG A 403 -19.96 -7.89 -2.15
C ARG A 403 -20.72 -7.46 -0.91
N GLU A 404 -20.97 -6.17 -0.73
CA GLU A 404 -21.72 -5.64 0.40
C GLU A 404 -23.18 -6.10 0.38
N GLU A 405 -23.79 -6.19 -0.80
CA GLU A 405 -25.12 -6.77 -0.93
C GLU A 405 -25.17 -8.25 -0.51
N ARG A 406 -24.16 -9.05 -0.89
CA ARG A 406 -24.05 -10.44 -0.39
C ARG A 406 -23.90 -10.49 1.13
N ARG A 407 -23.08 -9.59 1.71
CA ARG A 407 -22.92 -9.50 3.18
C ARG A 407 -24.23 -9.10 3.86
N ARG A 408 -24.95 -8.13 3.31
CA ARG A 408 -26.26 -7.69 3.80
C ARG A 408 -27.27 -8.84 3.80
N ARG A 409 -27.40 -9.57 2.70
CA ARG A 409 -28.32 -10.72 2.62
C ARG A 409 -27.99 -11.81 3.64
N ARG A 410 -26.71 -12.06 3.90
CA ARG A 410 -26.29 -12.95 4.99
C ARG A 410 -26.74 -12.42 6.35
N ARG A 411 -26.50 -11.14 6.65
CA ARG A 411 -26.97 -10.52 7.91
C ARG A 411 -28.49 -10.63 8.10
N ILE A 412 -29.27 -10.43 7.03
CA ILE A 412 -30.74 -10.58 7.07
C ILE A 412 -31.12 -12.04 7.33
N LYS A 413 -30.52 -12.99 6.59
CA LYS A 413 -30.77 -14.42 6.76
C LYS A 413 -30.40 -14.90 8.17
N ASP A 414 -29.31 -14.39 8.72
CA ASP A 414 -28.76 -14.78 10.02
C ASP A 414 -29.44 -14.02 11.18
N GLY A 415 -30.41 -13.13 10.90
CA GLY A 415 -31.10 -12.33 11.93
C GLY A 415 -30.24 -11.23 12.58
N THR A 416 -29.05 -10.95 12.03
CA THR A 416 -28.09 -9.94 12.51
C THR A 416 -28.15 -8.63 11.70
N ALA A 417 -29.21 -8.44 10.89
CA ALA A 417 -29.38 -7.26 10.06
C ALA A 417 -29.56 -5.99 10.89
N THR A 418 -28.87 -4.94 10.47
CA THR A 418 -29.05 -3.60 11.04
C THR A 418 -30.36 -2.99 10.56
N ARG A 419 -30.88 -1.98 11.28
CA ARG A 419 -32.07 -1.21 10.84
C ARG A 419 -31.88 -0.64 9.42
N LYS A 420 -30.66 -0.23 9.07
CA LYS A 420 -30.31 0.26 7.73
C LYS A 420 -30.41 -0.83 6.67
N ASP A 421 -29.94 -2.04 6.97
CA ASP A 421 -30.06 -3.19 6.06
C ASP A 421 -31.53 -3.51 5.75
N LEU A 422 -32.40 -3.49 6.77
CA LEU A 422 -33.84 -3.75 6.61
C LEU A 422 -34.56 -2.65 5.82
N LEU A 423 -34.14 -1.38 5.97
CA LEU A 423 -34.69 -0.28 5.17
C LEU A 423 -34.33 -0.43 3.69
N VAL A 424 -33.07 -0.73 3.40
CA VAL A 424 -32.62 -0.93 2.01
C VAL A 424 -33.29 -2.16 1.39
N ASP A 425 -33.49 -3.23 2.16
CA ASP A 425 -34.21 -4.42 1.68
C ASP A 425 -35.69 -4.10 1.39
N ARG A 426 -36.36 -3.32 2.27
CA ARG A 426 -37.74 -2.88 2.05
C ARG A 426 -37.86 -1.99 0.80
N GLU A 427 -37.00 -1.00 0.64
CA GLU A 427 -36.97 -0.12 -0.54
C GLU A 427 -36.77 -0.93 -1.83
N ARG A 428 -35.93 -1.97 -1.75
CA ARG A 428 -35.69 -2.88 -2.88
C ARG A 428 -36.91 -3.74 -3.21
N ASN A 429 -37.60 -4.28 -2.21
CA ASN A 429 -38.80 -5.08 -2.42
C ASN A 429 -39.96 -4.28 -3.02
N THR A 430 -39.98 -2.95 -2.80
CA THR A 430 -40.96 -2.06 -3.44
C THR A 430 -40.59 -1.65 -4.87
N SER A 431 -39.32 -1.76 -5.26
CA SER A 431 -38.86 -1.45 -6.62
C SER A 431 -38.89 -2.71 -7.49
N THR A 432 -39.91 -2.84 -8.34
CA THR A 432 -40.04 -3.94 -9.31
C THR A 432 -38.90 -4.01 -10.32
N ASN A 433 -38.26 -2.87 -10.60
CA ASN A 433 -36.98 -2.83 -11.31
C ASN A 433 -35.87 -2.95 -10.29
N GLY A 434 -35.19 -4.11 -10.26
CA GLY A 434 -34.16 -4.40 -9.28
C GLY A 434 -33.22 -3.20 -9.10
N VAL A 435 -33.00 -2.78 -7.84
CA VAL A 435 -32.24 -1.57 -7.48
C VAL A 435 -30.85 -1.62 -8.09
N MET A 436 -30.71 -1.02 -9.28
CA MET A 436 -29.43 -0.54 -9.76
C MET A 436 -29.12 0.72 -8.99
N ILE A 437 -27.88 0.85 -8.55
CA ILE A 437 -27.40 2.08 -7.93
C ILE A 437 -27.53 3.19 -8.97
N ASP A 438 -28.04 4.34 -8.53
CA ASP A 438 -28.12 5.53 -9.37
C ASP A 438 -26.73 5.90 -9.87
N GLU A 439 -26.63 6.30 -11.14
CA GLU A 439 -25.36 6.66 -11.80
C GLU A 439 -24.61 7.73 -11.00
N LYS A 440 -25.36 8.70 -10.48
CA LYS A 440 -24.83 9.77 -9.64
C LYS A 440 -24.26 9.26 -8.33
N GLU A 441 -24.85 8.24 -7.72
CA GLU A 441 -24.32 7.61 -6.51
C GLU A 441 -23.07 6.76 -6.84
N ARG A 442 -23.06 6.08 -7.98
CA ARG A 442 -21.88 5.34 -8.47
C ARG A 442 -20.69 6.27 -8.68
N ASN A 443 -20.89 7.39 -9.36
CA ASN A 443 -19.84 8.38 -9.61
C ASN A 443 -19.30 8.98 -8.30
N LYS A 444 -20.17 9.27 -7.32
CA LYS A 444 -19.72 9.68 -5.98
C LYS A 444 -18.88 8.62 -5.26
N LYS A 445 -19.16 7.33 -5.48
CA LYS A 445 -18.34 6.23 -4.91
C LYS A 445 -17.00 6.12 -5.62
N ILE A 446 -16.97 6.31 -6.94
CA ILE A 446 -15.74 6.36 -7.74
C ILE A 446 -14.85 7.53 -7.29
N GLU A 447 -15.40 8.75 -7.17
CA GLU A 447 -14.66 9.93 -6.69
C GLU A 447 -14.08 9.71 -5.27
N ARG A 448 -14.85 9.06 -4.39
CA ARG A 448 -14.38 8.68 -3.05
C ARG A 448 -13.25 7.66 -3.11
N LEU A 449 -13.34 6.66 -3.99
CA LEU A 449 -12.29 5.66 -4.20
C LEU A 449 -10.99 6.32 -4.67
N VAL A 450 -11.05 7.24 -5.65
CA VAL A 450 -9.90 8.02 -6.13
C VAL A 450 -9.30 8.87 -5.01
N SER A 451 -10.15 9.62 -4.30
CA SER A 451 -9.69 10.46 -3.19
C SER A 451 -9.05 9.65 -2.07
N TRP A 452 -9.62 8.48 -1.75
CA TRP A 452 -9.04 7.53 -0.81
C TRP A 452 -7.69 7.01 -1.31
N ALA A 453 -7.59 6.62 -2.58
CA ALA A 453 -6.35 6.08 -3.15
C ALA A 453 -5.23 7.13 -3.09
N ILE A 454 -5.49 8.36 -3.55
CA ILE A 454 -4.52 9.48 -3.47
C ILE A 454 -4.05 9.68 -2.03
N ARG A 455 -5.00 9.75 -1.08
CA ARG A 455 -4.68 9.95 0.32
C ARG A 455 -3.78 8.85 0.87
N ASN A 456 -4.09 7.57 0.59
CA ASN A 456 -3.26 6.47 1.08
C ASN A 456 -1.86 6.49 0.47
N VAL A 457 -1.73 6.76 -0.83
CA VAL A 457 -0.41 6.81 -1.48
C VAL A 457 0.41 8.01 -0.99
N SER A 458 -0.25 9.13 -0.68
CA SER A 458 0.40 10.29 -0.03
C SER A 458 0.77 10.01 1.43
N GLU A 459 -0.06 9.27 2.18
CA GLU A 459 0.25 8.78 3.54
C GLU A 459 1.46 7.84 3.54
N GLU A 460 1.60 7.01 2.49
CA GLU A 460 2.78 6.19 2.26
C GLU A 460 4.00 7.01 1.83
N GLY A 461 3.87 8.26 1.39
CA GLY A 461 5.02 9.09 1.01
C GLY A 461 5.44 8.98 -0.46
N ASN A 462 4.59 8.38 -1.30
CA ASN A 462 4.86 8.17 -2.73
C ASN A 462 4.26 9.27 -3.62
N LEU A 463 3.44 10.16 -3.06
CA LEU A 463 2.90 11.36 -3.73
C LEU A 463 3.26 12.62 -2.94
N VAL A 464 3.55 13.69 -3.67
CA VAL A 464 3.66 15.06 -3.14
C VAL A 464 2.53 15.91 -3.68
N GLN A 465 1.97 16.76 -2.81
CA GLN A 465 0.95 17.73 -3.18
C GLN A 465 1.61 19.02 -3.70
N VAL A 466 1.10 19.56 -4.81
CA VAL A 466 1.58 20.80 -5.41
C VAL A 466 0.41 21.75 -5.68
N THR A 467 0.66 23.05 -5.52
CA THR A 467 -0.33 24.09 -5.81
C THR A 467 -0.47 24.26 -7.32
N LEU A 468 -1.69 24.14 -7.83
CA LEU A 468 -1.98 24.41 -9.23
C LEU A 468 -2.10 25.93 -9.45
N PRO A 469 -1.63 26.45 -10.59
CA PRO A 469 -1.85 27.84 -10.94
C PRO A 469 -3.34 28.13 -11.02
N SER A 470 -3.83 28.97 -10.11
CA SER A 470 -5.19 29.46 -10.18
C SER A 470 -5.30 30.34 -11.43
N PRO A 471 -6.24 30.08 -12.36
CA PRO A 471 -6.50 31.02 -13.43
C PRO A 471 -6.82 32.37 -12.80
N PRO A 472 -6.29 33.49 -13.33
CA PRO A 472 -6.54 34.81 -12.78
C PRO A 472 -8.06 35.03 -12.80
N LEU A 473 -8.70 35.00 -11.62
CA LEU A 473 -10.13 35.20 -11.54
C LEU A 473 -10.46 36.60 -12.09
N PRO A 474 -11.39 36.72 -13.05
CA PRO A 474 -11.85 38.01 -13.50
C PRO A 474 -12.42 38.78 -12.30
N SER A 475 -11.80 39.92 -11.99
CA SER A 475 -12.01 40.70 -10.75
C SER A 475 -13.41 41.28 -10.58
N SER A 476 -14.38 40.96 -11.44
CA SER A 476 -15.73 41.53 -11.44
C SER A 476 -16.82 40.62 -10.85
N THR A 477 -16.60 39.32 -10.66
CA THR A 477 -17.70 38.43 -10.26
C THR A 477 -17.73 38.21 -8.74
N ARG A 478 -18.20 39.24 -8.01
CA ARG A 478 -18.63 39.10 -6.60
C ARG A 478 -19.88 38.21 -6.56
N HIS A 479 -19.72 36.89 -6.43
CA HIS A 479 -20.85 35.98 -6.29
C HIS A 479 -20.73 35.02 -5.10
N ASN A 480 -21.75 35.14 -4.24
CA ASN A 480 -22.33 34.20 -3.29
C ASN A 480 -21.49 32.99 -2.85
N ASN A 481 -20.98 33.09 -1.61
CA ASN A 481 -20.13 32.16 -0.86
C ASN A 481 -20.72 30.76 -0.52
N ASN A 482 -21.69 30.21 -1.27
CA ASN A 482 -22.39 29.01 -0.80
C ASN A 482 -22.18 27.72 -1.60
N ASP A 483 -21.36 27.72 -2.65
CA ASP A 483 -21.05 26.48 -3.38
C ASP A 483 -19.66 25.96 -2.98
N GLY A 484 -19.62 25.10 -1.97
CA GLY A 484 -18.41 24.52 -1.36
C GLY A 484 -17.61 23.55 -2.26
N SER A 485 -17.88 23.54 -3.56
CA SER A 485 -17.25 22.67 -4.57
C SER A 485 -15.91 23.21 -5.09
N VAL A 486 -15.69 24.54 -5.09
CA VAL A 486 -14.61 25.19 -5.87
C VAL A 486 -13.21 25.06 -5.24
N THR A 487 -13.07 24.57 -4.00
CA THR A 487 -11.76 24.52 -3.33
C THR A 487 -10.92 23.29 -3.67
N GLN A 488 -11.52 22.22 -4.23
CA GLN A 488 -10.79 20.96 -4.47
C GLN A 488 -9.82 21.02 -5.65
N ASP A 489 -10.05 21.89 -6.64
CA ASP A 489 -9.21 21.97 -7.85
C ASP A 489 -7.95 22.83 -7.69
N ARG A 490 -7.64 23.30 -6.49
CA ARG A 490 -6.42 24.11 -6.25
C ARG A 490 -5.14 23.28 -6.13
N TRP A 491 -5.28 21.97 -5.94
CA TRP A 491 -4.17 21.10 -5.62
C TRP A 491 -4.06 19.98 -6.64
N GLY A 492 -2.84 19.69 -7.05
CA GLY A 492 -2.48 18.53 -7.83
C GLY A 492 -1.53 17.63 -7.05
N TYR A 493 -1.37 16.41 -7.52
CA TYR A 493 -0.52 15.40 -6.93
C TYR A 493 0.50 14.94 -7.96
N LEU A 494 1.78 14.89 -7.58
CA LEU A 494 2.85 14.34 -8.39
C LEU A 494 3.40 13.09 -7.68
N PRO A 495 3.54 11.96 -8.38
CA PRO A 495 4.32 10.85 -7.84
C PRO A 495 5.79 11.22 -7.76
N LEU A 496 6.54 10.46 -6.95
CA LEU A 496 7.96 10.70 -6.71
C LEU A 496 8.84 9.61 -7.34
N PRO A 497 8.83 9.41 -8.69
CA PRO A 497 9.78 8.51 -9.31
C PRO A 497 11.21 9.03 -9.16
N SER A 498 12.19 8.13 -9.20
CA SER A 498 13.63 8.46 -9.12
C SER A 498 14.05 9.54 -10.13
N GLN A 499 13.47 9.55 -11.32
CA GLN A 499 13.70 10.52 -12.40
C GLN A 499 13.27 11.94 -12.02
N LEU A 500 12.23 12.09 -11.17
CA LEU A 500 11.79 13.37 -10.64
C LEU A 500 12.61 13.77 -9.41
N LEU A 501 12.82 12.81 -8.50
CA LEU A 501 13.40 13.08 -7.20
C LEU A 501 14.90 13.40 -7.29
N LEU A 502 15.65 12.67 -8.12
CA LEU A 502 17.10 12.88 -8.26
C LEU A 502 17.48 14.34 -8.61
N PRO A 503 16.89 15.00 -9.63
CA PRO A 503 17.13 16.42 -9.89
C PRO A 503 16.90 17.33 -8.68
N LEU A 504 15.92 17.01 -7.83
CA LEU A 504 15.62 17.78 -6.62
C LEU A 504 16.65 17.55 -5.51
N LEU A 505 17.26 16.37 -5.44
CA LEU A 505 18.30 16.02 -4.45
C LEU A 505 19.68 16.62 -4.78
N ILE A 506 20.02 16.76 -6.06
CA ILE A 506 21.36 17.22 -6.51
C ILE A 506 21.76 18.57 -5.88
N PRO A 507 20.91 19.62 -5.89
CA PRO A 507 21.27 20.89 -5.28
C PRO A 507 21.61 20.79 -3.79
N HIS A 508 20.93 19.91 -3.05
CA HIS A 508 21.21 19.68 -1.62
C HIS A 508 22.57 19.00 -1.42
N LEU A 509 22.87 17.98 -2.22
CA LEU A 509 24.18 17.30 -2.20
C LEU A 509 25.33 18.25 -2.57
N LEU A 510 25.13 19.11 -3.58
CA LEU A 510 26.12 20.13 -3.97
C LEU A 510 26.33 21.17 -2.87
N SER A 511 25.25 21.66 -2.26
CA SER A 511 25.30 22.61 -1.16
C SER A 511 26.06 22.03 0.04
N GLU A 512 25.76 20.79 0.44
CA GLU A 512 26.46 20.11 1.53
C GLU A 512 27.94 19.88 1.22
N ARG A 513 28.25 19.47 -0.03
CA ARG A 513 29.64 19.33 -0.50
C ARG A 513 30.40 20.64 -0.34
N ASP A 514 29.83 21.77 -0.74
CA ASP A 514 30.50 23.07 -0.69
C ASP A 514 30.60 23.61 0.76
N LEU A 515 29.64 23.30 1.62
CA LEU A 515 29.74 23.55 3.07
C LEU A 515 30.89 22.74 3.71
N ARG A 516 31.03 21.46 3.34
CA ARG A 516 32.07 20.57 3.90
C ARG A 516 33.46 20.90 3.38
N LYS A 517 33.61 21.30 2.11
CA LYS A 517 34.90 21.77 1.54
C LYS A 517 35.54 22.89 2.36
N ASN A 518 34.73 23.79 2.92
CA ASN A 518 35.20 24.94 3.69
C ASN A 518 35.32 24.64 5.20
N SER A 519 35.01 23.42 5.64
CA SER A 519 35.04 23.01 7.04
C SER A 519 36.32 22.23 7.34
N ILE A 520 37.18 22.75 8.22
CA ILE A 520 38.35 22.02 8.73
C ILE A 520 37.85 20.92 9.67
N ARG A 521 37.76 19.68 9.19
CA ARG A 521 37.37 18.50 9.98
C ARG A 521 38.57 17.60 10.25
N ARG A 522 38.55 16.90 11.38
CA ARG A 522 39.57 15.88 11.69
C ARG A 522 39.44 14.72 10.70
N LYS A 523 40.57 14.19 10.22
CA LYS A 523 40.63 13.07 9.26
C LYS A 523 39.93 11.79 9.77
N THR A 524 39.71 11.68 11.08
CA THR A 524 39.03 10.55 11.72
C THR A 524 37.52 10.69 11.81
N ASP A 525 36.95 11.86 11.45
CA ASP A 525 35.51 12.05 11.46
C ASP A 525 34.91 11.36 10.21
N PHE A 526 34.01 10.41 10.42
CA PHE A 526 33.27 9.75 9.34
C PHE A 526 32.50 10.76 8.48
N LYS A 527 32.17 11.93 9.03
CA LYS A 527 31.56 13.06 8.31
C LYS A 527 32.55 13.92 7.52
N SER A 528 33.80 13.47 7.35
CA SER A 528 34.78 14.13 6.47
C SER A 528 34.51 13.89 4.99
N VAL A 529 33.65 12.92 4.65
CA VAL A 529 33.21 12.67 3.28
C VAL A 529 32.31 13.81 2.79
N ASN A 530 32.52 14.23 1.55
CA ASN A 530 31.84 15.35 0.89
C ASN A 530 30.40 15.03 0.43
N GLY A 531 29.71 14.10 1.09
CA GLY A 531 28.40 13.58 0.70
C GLY A 531 27.37 13.59 1.81
N MET A 532 26.14 13.20 1.51
CA MET A 532 25.07 13.05 2.51
C MET A 532 24.66 11.59 2.63
N THR A 533 24.18 11.20 3.81
CA THR A 533 23.48 9.92 3.98
C THR A 533 22.02 10.01 3.52
N VAL A 534 21.37 8.86 3.34
CA VAL A 534 19.93 8.79 3.04
C VAL A 534 19.14 9.51 4.14
N ASP A 535 19.43 9.23 5.41
CA ASP A 535 18.77 9.88 6.55
C ASP A 535 18.95 11.41 6.57
N GLU A 536 20.16 11.90 6.27
CA GLU A 536 20.46 13.33 6.17
C GLU A 536 19.62 13.98 5.06
N LEU A 537 19.56 13.36 3.87
CA LEU A 537 18.76 13.85 2.74
C LEU A 537 17.26 13.78 3.04
N THR A 538 16.75 12.70 3.59
CA THR A 538 15.36 12.57 4.00
C THR A 538 15.00 13.65 5.03
N SER A 539 15.87 13.94 6.00
CA SER A 539 15.66 15.02 6.97
C SER A 539 15.61 16.40 6.30
N VAL A 540 16.49 16.66 5.33
CA VAL A 540 16.50 17.91 4.56
C VAL A 540 15.23 18.03 3.73
N MET A 541 14.85 16.99 2.98
CA MET A 541 13.65 16.98 2.15
C MET A 541 12.38 17.18 2.99
N ARG A 542 12.23 16.50 4.13
CA ARG A 542 11.05 16.68 5.02
C ARG A 542 10.92 18.09 5.58
N LYS A 543 12.02 18.83 5.68
CA LYS A 543 12.07 20.24 6.11
C LYS A 543 12.01 21.22 4.93
N TRP A 544 11.96 20.71 3.70
CA TRP A 544 11.93 21.52 2.50
C TRP A 544 10.52 22.09 2.31
N GLY A 545 10.42 23.40 2.06
CA GLY A 545 9.15 24.10 1.98
C GLY A 545 8.46 24.35 3.32
N GLN A 546 7.56 25.33 3.34
CA GLN A 546 6.78 25.70 4.54
C GLN A 546 5.45 24.94 4.62
N GLU A 547 5.01 24.35 3.51
CA GLU A 547 3.67 23.76 3.36
C GLU A 547 3.58 22.31 3.87
N GLY A 548 4.69 21.73 4.34
CA GLY A 548 4.70 20.35 4.87
C GLY A 548 4.51 19.26 3.81
N ARG A 549 4.45 19.60 2.52
CA ARG A 549 4.21 18.62 1.43
C ARG A 549 5.24 17.48 1.37
N TRP A 550 6.45 17.73 1.86
CA TRP A 550 7.53 16.74 1.89
C TRP A 550 7.61 15.95 3.21
N GLU A 551 6.78 16.26 4.22
CA GLU A 551 6.86 15.66 5.57
C GLU A 551 6.82 14.12 5.54
N ARG A 552 6.12 13.56 4.55
CA ARG A 552 5.88 12.13 4.42
C ARG A 552 6.81 11.40 3.46
N VAL A 553 7.78 12.08 2.84
CA VAL A 553 8.70 11.41 1.91
C VAL A 553 9.42 10.25 2.62
N GLY A 554 9.32 9.05 2.03
CA GLY A 554 9.99 7.85 2.50
C GLY A 554 11.49 7.91 2.25
N ASP A 555 12.28 7.30 3.14
CA ASP A 555 13.72 7.06 2.95
C ASP A 555 13.99 6.15 1.76
N TRP A 556 13.15 5.13 1.52
CA TRP A 556 13.26 4.25 0.36
C TRP A 556 13.17 5.01 -0.98
N ASN A 557 12.27 5.98 -1.12
CA ASN A 557 12.17 6.79 -2.35
C ASN A 557 13.46 7.59 -2.60
N ILE A 558 14.09 8.07 -1.53
CA ILE A 558 15.36 8.80 -1.60
C ILE A 558 16.49 7.84 -2.00
N GLU A 559 16.54 6.66 -1.38
CA GLU A 559 17.51 5.61 -1.72
C GLU A 559 17.39 5.20 -3.20
N ASP A 560 16.18 4.88 -3.68
CA ASP A 560 15.91 4.54 -5.09
C ASP A 560 16.35 5.65 -6.06
N ALA A 561 16.16 6.92 -5.68
CA ALA A 561 16.60 8.06 -6.49
C ALA A 561 18.13 8.20 -6.54
N LEU A 562 18.80 7.90 -5.43
CA LEU A 562 20.26 7.92 -5.35
C LEU A 562 20.88 6.75 -6.11
N GLU A 563 20.29 5.55 -6.01
CA GLU A 563 20.66 4.38 -6.80
C GLU A 563 20.51 4.63 -8.30
N TYR A 564 19.38 5.22 -8.70
CA TYR A 564 19.17 5.66 -10.07
C TYR A 564 20.25 6.66 -10.52
N GLY A 565 20.64 7.60 -9.65
CA GLY A 565 21.74 8.53 -9.92
C GLY A 565 23.10 7.86 -10.10
N VAL A 566 23.38 6.80 -9.33
CA VAL A 566 24.61 5.99 -9.49
C VAL A 566 24.59 5.21 -10.80
N GLY A 567 23.47 4.57 -11.14
CA GLY A 567 23.32 3.85 -12.41
C GLY A 567 23.50 4.75 -13.64
N ARG A 568 23.29 6.07 -13.48
CA ARG A 568 23.49 7.08 -14.53
C ARG A 568 24.88 7.74 -14.52
N GLY A 569 25.77 7.40 -13.59
CA GLY A 569 27.07 8.05 -13.44
C GLY A 569 26.96 9.54 -13.02
N ILE A 570 25.87 9.90 -12.35
CA ILE A 570 25.66 11.26 -11.81
C ILE A 570 26.14 11.31 -10.36
N LEU A 571 25.95 10.20 -9.64
CA LEU A 571 26.33 10.04 -8.26
C LEU A 571 27.33 8.88 -8.12
N ARG A 572 28.08 8.88 -7.03
CA ARG A 572 28.87 7.73 -6.58
C ARG A 572 28.69 7.51 -5.08
N ARG A 573 28.82 6.25 -4.64
CA ARG A 573 28.86 5.88 -3.21
C ARG A 573 30.27 6.09 -2.67
N GLU A 574 30.43 6.89 -1.62
CA GLU A 574 31.74 7.19 -1.02
C GLU A 574 31.76 6.75 0.45
N GLY A 575 32.29 5.55 0.73
CA GLY A 575 32.22 4.95 2.07
C GLY A 575 30.87 4.33 2.38
N ILE A 576 30.56 4.15 3.67
CA ILE A 576 29.35 3.45 4.12
C ILE A 576 28.19 4.43 4.18
N GLY A 577 27.29 4.37 3.20
CA GLY A 577 26.02 5.08 3.20
C GLY A 577 26.06 6.55 2.79
N TYR A 578 27.20 7.08 2.31
CA TYR A 578 27.30 8.45 1.80
C TYR A 578 27.27 8.50 0.27
N TRP A 579 26.60 9.52 -0.24
CA TRP A 579 26.39 9.75 -1.66
C TRP A 579 26.97 11.10 -2.07
N VAL A 580 27.74 11.13 -3.15
CA VAL A 580 28.44 12.31 -3.64
C VAL A 580 28.12 12.52 -5.11
N VAL A 581 27.91 13.78 -5.50
CA VAL A 581 27.74 14.16 -6.92
C VAL A 581 29.08 14.04 -7.63
N GLU A 582 29.11 13.23 -8.68
CA GLU A 582 30.27 13.10 -9.55
C GLU A 582 30.49 14.41 -10.30
N SER A 583 31.72 14.93 -10.30
CA SER A 583 32.05 16.15 -11.04
C SER A 583 31.89 15.85 -12.52
N MET A 584 30.80 16.34 -13.13
CA MET A 584 30.62 16.36 -14.58
C MET A 584 31.65 17.25 -15.27
#